data_AF-A0DFQ0-F1
#
_entry.id   AF-A0DFQ0-F1
#
_cell.length_a   1.000
_cell.length_b   1.000
_cell.length_c   1.000
_cell.angle_alpha   90.00
_cell.angle_beta   90.00
_cell.angle_gamma   90.00
#
_symmetry.space_group_name_H-M   'P 1'
#
loop_
_entity.id
_entity.type
_entity.pdbx_description
1 polymer ?
#
loop_
_entity_poly.entity_id
_entity_poly.type
_entity_poly.pdbx_seq_one_letter_code
_entity_poly.pdbx_strand_id
1 'polypeptide(L)'
;MSKLDNLKNLQIQQLKEVNPEHGDQTAAVKFTSNRINALEKFVRDSLHQDKEYFAGEKTTLQNIIETLTTESNRLQQHLHVNRESKQQIEADLKISQEEIARLHAIVPQHDEKQLQNEIQETKKTIVKLNKMRQDEANGLNINDLKQLNIKNKDKESPVNELWIWSLVVIYKEPASSYYWNNFKEQVLEKAEGSQDFKERLGRVKAVDMKKDEYERTQNLLKQREQILAADILTPAIKTQITNFFKIVDLMIEVEKHSKSIHNNEKLLQQLATEKQQLQSETSKNQDKAQILKDRIAFLDTIHKGYQFMYDAMTKKIHSYQQAQILNDKFTEQIEQSFSNLDFSKSYNQQYVPQIVQTIQHENIEVQDNQQMKVQQVEVEVQQQQNQEHQKVIEVKQTPEEQQIDLQQPPTEIVQTKTGGCEACSIF
;
A
#
# COMPACT_ATOMS: atom_id res chain seq x y z
N MET A 1 46.20 -9.37 -32.95
CA MET A 1 47.09 -8.54 -33.79
C MET A 1 46.34 -7.27 -34.12
N SER A 2 46.99 -6.12 -34.02
CA SER A 2 46.39 -4.83 -34.40
C SER A 2 46.40 -4.66 -35.94
N LYS A 3 45.59 -3.73 -36.47
CA LYS A 3 45.69 -3.31 -37.89
C LYS A 3 47.12 -2.83 -38.22
N LEU A 4 47.83 -2.25 -37.25
CA LEU A 4 49.20 -1.75 -37.37
C LEU A 4 50.23 -2.88 -37.58
N ASP A 5 50.03 -4.06 -36.98
CA ASP A 5 50.96 -5.19 -37.12
C ASP A 5 50.88 -5.81 -38.52
N ASN A 6 49.67 -5.94 -39.07
CA ASN A 6 49.46 -6.35 -40.46
C ASN A 6 50.06 -5.32 -41.43
N LEU A 7 49.94 -4.02 -41.14
CA LEU A 7 50.56 -2.95 -41.94
C LEU A 7 52.08 -2.99 -41.92
N LYS A 8 52.72 -3.24 -40.77
CA LYS A 8 54.18 -3.43 -40.67
C LYS A 8 54.67 -4.63 -41.49
N ASN A 9 53.96 -5.76 -41.42
CA ASN A 9 54.30 -6.94 -42.21
C ASN A 9 54.15 -6.67 -43.72
N LEU A 10 53.10 -5.96 -44.14
CA LEU A 10 52.91 -5.56 -45.54
C LEU A 10 54.01 -4.61 -46.04
N GLN A 11 54.45 -3.65 -45.20
CA GLN A 11 55.58 -2.77 -45.50
C GLN A 11 56.88 -3.55 -45.73
N ILE A 12 57.22 -4.50 -44.84
CA ILE A 12 58.44 -5.32 -44.95
C ILE A 12 58.42 -6.19 -46.21
N GLN A 13 57.26 -6.73 -46.58
CA GLN A 13 57.12 -7.57 -47.76
C GLN A 13 57.27 -6.76 -49.06
N GLN A 14 56.62 -5.60 -49.16
CA GLN A 14 56.64 -4.75 -50.35
C GLN A 14 57.89 -3.85 -50.48
N LEU A 15 58.73 -3.74 -49.44
CA LEU A 15 60.04 -3.09 -49.56
C LEU A 15 61.07 -3.94 -50.32
N LYS A 16 60.81 -5.25 -50.48
CA LYS A 16 61.67 -6.17 -51.26
C LYS A 16 61.39 -6.13 -52.77
N GLU A 17 60.35 -5.42 -53.21
CA GLU A 17 59.90 -5.38 -54.61
C GLU A 17 60.48 -4.18 -55.39
N VAL A 18 61.20 -3.27 -54.72
CA VAL A 18 61.83 -2.09 -55.34
C VAL A 18 63.29 -2.42 -55.68
N ASN A 19 63.57 -2.82 -56.92
CA ASN A 19 64.93 -3.12 -57.37
C ASN A 19 65.77 -1.82 -57.49
N PRO A 20 66.97 -1.69 -56.87
CA PRO A 20 67.71 -0.42 -56.83
C PRO A 20 68.47 -0.03 -58.10
N GLU A 21 68.63 -0.93 -59.08
CA GLU A 21 69.73 -0.87 -60.05
C GLU A 21 69.71 0.30 -61.05
N HIS A 22 68.59 1.05 -61.19
CA HIS A 22 68.46 2.12 -62.19
C HIS A 22 67.90 3.44 -61.64
N GLY A 23 68.81 4.32 -61.22
CA GLY A 23 68.90 5.67 -61.80
C GLY A 23 67.90 6.77 -61.41
N ASP A 24 66.78 6.50 -60.73
CA ASP A 24 65.89 7.56 -60.22
C ASP A 24 65.44 7.32 -58.76
N GLN A 25 66.34 7.68 -57.83
CA GLN A 25 66.04 7.73 -56.40
C GLN A 25 64.87 8.68 -56.07
N THR A 26 64.62 9.71 -56.90
CA THR A 26 63.48 10.63 -56.75
C THR A 26 62.14 9.90 -56.89
N ALA A 27 62.04 8.96 -57.83
CA ALA A 27 60.85 8.13 -58.00
C ALA A 27 60.60 7.22 -56.78
N ALA A 28 61.65 6.63 -56.21
CA ALA A 28 61.55 5.79 -55.01
C ALA A 28 61.11 6.59 -53.76
N VAL A 29 61.67 7.79 -53.55
CA VAL A 29 61.26 8.71 -52.48
C VAL A 29 59.81 9.18 -52.69
N LYS A 30 59.42 9.53 -53.92
CA LYS A 30 58.06 9.97 -54.27
C LYS A 30 57.02 8.85 -54.10
N PHE A 31 57.36 7.62 -54.49
CA PHE A 31 56.52 6.44 -54.25
C PHE A 31 56.33 6.17 -52.76
N THR A 32 57.42 6.20 -51.98
CA THR A 32 57.40 5.99 -50.53
C THR A 32 56.59 7.08 -49.82
N SER A 33 56.80 8.36 -50.18
CA SER A 33 56.03 9.49 -49.65
C SER A 33 54.54 9.37 -49.98
N ASN A 34 54.19 9.07 -51.23
CA ASN A 34 52.79 8.84 -51.62
C ASN A 34 52.15 7.68 -50.83
N ARG A 35 52.90 6.61 -50.56
CA ARG A 35 52.40 5.45 -49.79
C ARG A 35 52.27 5.78 -48.30
N ILE A 36 53.16 6.58 -47.73
CA ILE A 36 53.02 7.13 -46.36
C ILE A 36 51.77 8.02 -46.28
N ASN A 37 51.59 8.96 -47.21
CA ASN A 37 50.42 9.85 -47.25
C ASN A 37 49.09 9.05 -47.38
N ALA A 38 49.08 7.97 -48.17
CA ALA A 38 47.92 7.08 -48.30
C ALA A 38 47.62 6.31 -47.00
N LEU A 39 48.64 5.88 -46.25
CA LEU A 39 48.48 5.22 -44.96
C LEU A 39 48.06 6.19 -43.85
N GLU A 40 48.65 7.40 -43.80
CA GLU A 40 48.20 8.47 -42.90
C GLU A 40 46.73 8.82 -43.15
N LYS A 41 46.32 8.92 -44.42
CA LYS A 41 44.92 9.11 -44.77
C LYS A 41 44.06 7.94 -44.27
N PHE A 42 44.40 6.69 -44.60
CA PHE A 42 43.61 5.53 -44.19
C PHE A 42 43.44 5.42 -42.66
N VAL A 43 44.46 5.76 -41.87
CA VAL A 43 44.38 5.75 -40.41
C VAL A 43 43.58 6.95 -39.89
N ARG A 44 43.75 8.15 -40.45
CA ARG A 44 42.94 9.34 -40.10
C ARG A 44 41.45 9.12 -40.43
N ASP A 45 41.13 8.57 -41.60
CA ASP A 45 39.78 8.21 -42.02
C ASP A 45 39.17 7.15 -41.07
N SER A 46 39.95 6.11 -40.70
CA SER A 46 39.52 5.08 -39.74
C SER A 46 39.20 5.66 -38.35
N LEU A 47 40.10 6.45 -37.78
CA LEU A 47 39.89 7.08 -36.47
C LEU A 47 38.76 8.12 -36.50
N HIS A 48 38.47 8.71 -37.66
CA HIS A 48 37.35 9.64 -37.81
C HIS A 48 36.02 8.87 -37.69
N GLN A 49 35.91 7.73 -38.37
CA GLN A 49 34.77 6.82 -38.25
C GLN A 49 34.60 6.31 -36.81
N ASP A 50 35.69 5.90 -36.14
CA ASP A 50 35.65 5.47 -34.73
C ASP A 50 35.18 6.64 -33.81
N LYS A 51 35.65 7.87 -34.06
CA LYS A 51 35.23 9.07 -33.30
C LYS A 51 33.74 9.42 -33.51
N GLU A 52 33.23 9.35 -34.74
CA GLU A 52 31.81 9.57 -35.03
C GLU A 52 30.93 8.50 -34.36
N TYR A 53 31.37 7.24 -34.37
CA TYR A 53 30.69 6.14 -33.70
C TYR A 53 30.55 6.39 -32.19
N PHE A 54 31.66 6.66 -31.49
CA PHE A 54 31.64 6.89 -30.05
C PHE A 54 30.90 8.19 -29.64
N ALA A 55 30.89 9.22 -30.49
CA ALA A 55 30.05 10.41 -30.30
C ALA A 55 28.55 10.09 -30.43
N GLY A 56 28.17 9.20 -31.36
CA GLY A 56 26.83 8.65 -31.48
C GLY A 56 26.41 7.88 -30.22
N GLU A 57 27.24 6.94 -29.76
CA GLU A 57 27.01 6.20 -28.52
C GLU A 57 26.88 7.12 -27.30
N LYS A 58 27.70 8.18 -27.21
CA LYS A 58 27.64 9.16 -26.11
C LYS A 58 26.29 9.84 -26.04
N THR A 59 25.77 10.29 -27.18
CA THR A 59 24.45 10.91 -27.29
C THR A 59 23.34 9.92 -26.92
N THR A 60 23.44 8.67 -27.38
CA THR A 60 22.49 7.60 -27.03
C THR A 60 22.49 7.29 -25.53
N LEU A 61 23.65 7.17 -24.91
CA LEU A 61 23.79 6.93 -23.46
C LEU A 61 23.22 8.09 -22.63
N GLN A 62 23.49 9.33 -23.03
CA GLN A 62 22.94 10.52 -22.36
C GLN A 62 21.41 10.55 -22.40
N ASN A 63 20.80 10.32 -23.57
CA ASN A 63 19.34 10.26 -23.72
C ASN A 63 18.71 9.14 -22.86
N ILE A 64 19.37 7.98 -22.74
CA ILE A 64 18.93 6.87 -21.90
C ILE A 64 19.02 7.24 -20.40
N ILE A 65 20.12 7.87 -19.98
CA ILE A 65 20.33 8.31 -18.59
C ILE A 65 19.29 9.37 -18.19
N GLU A 66 19.02 10.37 -19.04
CA GLU A 66 18.01 11.41 -18.80
C GLU A 66 16.59 10.84 -18.70
N THR A 67 16.23 9.94 -19.63
CA THR A 67 14.94 9.24 -19.63
C THR A 67 14.74 8.43 -18.34
N LEU A 68 15.72 7.61 -17.96
CA LEU A 68 15.64 6.81 -16.74
C LEU A 68 15.67 7.67 -15.48
N THR A 69 16.42 8.77 -15.46
CA THR A 69 16.42 9.71 -14.33
C THR A 69 15.04 10.36 -14.15
N THR A 70 14.39 10.72 -15.25
CA THR A 70 13.02 11.28 -15.25
C THR A 70 12.01 10.29 -14.67
N GLU A 71 12.04 9.02 -15.08
CA GLU A 71 11.17 7.99 -14.51
C GLU A 71 11.52 7.64 -13.07
N SER A 72 12.80 7.67 -12.68
CA SER A 72 13.23 7.42 -11.29
C SER A 72 12.66 8.49 -10.36
N ASN A 73 12.69 9.76 -10.79
CA ASN A 73 12.09 10.87 -10.05
C ASN A 73 10.56 10.73 -9.93
N ARG A 74 9.87 10.24 -10.97
CA ARG A 74 8.42 9.93 -10.92
C ARG A 74 8.12 8.81 -9.92
N LEU A 75 8.92 7.73 -9.92
CA LEU A 75 8.80 6.63 -8.95
C LEU A 75 9.03 7.11 -7.51
N GLN A 76 10.01 7.99 -7.30
CA GLN A 76 10.28 8.60 -5.99
C GLN A 76 9.10 9.48 -5.51
N GLN A 77 8.47 10.24 -6.40
CA GLN A 77 7.27 11.01 -6.09
C GLN A 77 6.08 10.09 -5.73
N HIS A 78 5.87 8.99 -6.46
CA HIS A 78 4.84 8.00 -6.13
C HIS A 78 5.09 7.33 -4.77
N LEU A 79 6.34 7.02 -4.41
CA LEU A 79 6.71 6.50 -3.09
C LEU A 79 6.40 7.48 -1.96
N HIS A 80 6.63 8.78 -2.18
CA HIS A 80 6.34 9.84 -1.22
C HIS A 80 4.83 9.97 -0.98
N VAL A 81 4.03 10.12 -2.05
CA VAL A 81 2.57 10.26 -1.96
C VAL A 81 1.91 9.02 -1.37
N ASN A 82 2.41 7.82 -1.69
CA ASN A 82 1.95 6.57 -1.09
C ASN A 82 2.22 6.53 0.43
N ARG A 83 3.39 7.01 0.90
CA ARG A 83 3.73 7.08 2.33
C ARG A 83 2.82 8.05 3.09
N GLU A 84 2.58 9.24 2.54
CA GLU A 84 1.66 10.23 3.14
C GLU A 84 0.23 9.68 3.19
N SER A 85 -0.23 9.07 2.10
CA SER A 85 -1.55 8.42 2.04
C SER A 85 -1.71 7.32 3.08
N LYS A 86 -0.66 6.53 3.32
CA LYS A 86 -0.65 5.51 4.39
C LYS A 86 -0.73 6.16 5.77
N GLN A 87 0.08 7.18 6.06
CA GLN A 87 0.09 7.87 7.35
C GLN A 87 -1.28 8.49 7.70
N GLN A 88 -1.98 9.07 6.72
CA GLN A 88 -3.35 9.56 6.95
C GLN A 88 -4.32 8.42 7.29
N ILE A 89 -4.26 7.30 6.58
CA ILE A 89 -5.14 6.14 6.82
C ILE A 89 -4.82 5.46 8.17
N GLU A 90 -3.55 5.48 8.61
CA GLU A 90 -3.13 5.04 9.95
C GLU A 90 -3.70 5.96 11.05
N ALA A 91 -3.75 7.28 10.83
CA ALA A 91 -4.41 8.22 11.74
C ALA A 91 -5.93 8.02 11.79
N ASP A 92 -6.59 7.87 10.64
CA ASP A 92 -8.03 7.57 10.55
C ASP A 92 -8.39 6.24 11.24
N LEU A 93 -7.51 5.24 11.14
CA LEU A 93 -7.64 3.94 11.81
C LEU A 93 -7.52 4.10 13.33
N LYS A 94 -6.54 4.87 13.82
CA LYS A 94 -6.37 5.16 15.25
C LYS A 94 -7.60 5.85 15.85
N ILE A 95 -8.12 6.89 15.18
CA ILE A 95 -9.37 7.58 15.58
C ILE A 95 -10.54 6.58 15.63
N SER A 96 -10.65 5.70 14.63
CA SER A 96 -11.73 4.71 14.58
C SER A 96 -11.61 3.64 15.68
N GLN A 97 -10.40 3.28 16.12
CA GLN A 97 -10.16 2.39 17.26
C GLN A 97 -10.46 3.07 18.60
N GLU A 98 -10.10 4.34 18.75
CA GLU A 98 -10.39 5.13 19.95
C GLU A 98 -11.90 5.30 20.16
N GLU A 99 -12.68 5.52 19.09
CA GLU A 99 -14.14 5.59 19.17
C GLU A 99 -14.79 4.24 19.49
N ILE A 100 -14.27 3.10 18.97
CA ILE A 100 -14.73 1.76 19.40
C ILE A 100 -14.50 1.54 20.89
N ALA A 101 -13.32 1.92 21.41
CA ALA A 101 -13.00 1.80 22.83
C ALA A 101 -13.92 2.70 23.70
N ARG A 102 -14.22 3.92 23.23
CA ARG A 102 -15.16 4.85 23.87
C ARG A 102 -16.59 4.32 23.88
N LEU A 103 -17.09 3.80 22.76
CA LEU A 103 -18.44 3.21 22.67
C LEU A 103 -18.59 2.00 23.61
N HIS A 104 -17.58 1.12 23.68
CA HIS A 104 -17.56 0.02 24.65
C HIS A 104 -17.58 0.50 26.11
N ALA A 105 -16.88 1.60 26.43
CA ALA A 105 -16.83 2.15 27.79
C ALA A 105 -18.14 2.83 28.24
N ILE A 106 -19.01 3.21 27.31
CA ILE A 106 -20.30 3.88 27.58
C ILE A 106 -21.42 2.88 27.94
N VAL A 107 -21.32 1.60 27.53
CA VAL A 107 -22.41 0.60 27.65
C VAL A 107 -22.90 0.45 29.11
N PRO A 108 -24.14 0.87 29.46
CA PRO A 108 -24.64 0.79 30.83
C PRO A 108 -24.96 -0.65 31.23
N GLN A 109 -24.05 -1.30 31.96
CA GLN A 109 -24.27 -2.68 32.47
C GLN A 109 -24.83 -2.72 33.90
N HIS A 110 -24.64 -1.65 34.69
CA HIS A 110 -25.00 -1.64 36.11
C HIS A 110 -26.51 -1.42 36.30
N ASP A 111 -27.07 -0.44 35.61
CA ASP A 111 -28.42 0.08 35.88
C ASP A 111 -29.52 -0.89 35.42
N GLU A 112 -29.30 -1.63 34.34
CA GLU A 112 -30.23 -2.64 33.84
C GLU A 112 -30.52 -3.72 34.90
N LYS A 113 -29.46 -4.22 35.56
CA LYS A 113 -29.60 -5.25 36.60
C LYS A 113 -30.22 -4.69 37.88
N GLN A 114 -29.93 -3.43 38.22
CA GLN A 114 -30.55 -2.77 39.37
C GLN A 114 -32.06 -2.61 39.15
N LEU A 115 -32.48 -2.02 38.02
CA LEU A 115 -33.89 -1.83 37.67
C LEU A 115 -34.66 -3.16 37.62
N GLN A 116 -34.06 -4.23 37.07
CA GLN A 116 -34.65 -5.58 37.10
C GLN A 116 -34.88 -6.08 38.53
N ASN A 117 -33.92 -5.91 39.44
CA ASN A 117 -34.08 -6.29 40.85
C ASN A 117 -35.17 -5.47 41.55
N GLU A 118 -35.18 -4.14 41.36
CA GLU A 118 -36.20 -3.25 41.92
C GLU A 118 -37.62 -3.63 41.47
N ILE A 119 -37.80 -3.96 40.18
CA ILE A 119 -39.07 -4.47 39.64
C ILE A 119 -39.47 -5.78 40.32
N GLN A 120 -38.54 -6.72 40.54
CA GLN A 120 -38.85 -8.01 41.16
C GLN A 120 -39.23 -7.88 42.64
N GLU A 121 -38.51 -7.07 43.44
CA GLU A 121 -38.88 -6.81 44.84
C GLU A 121 -40.19 -6.01 44.95
N THR A 122 -40.45 -5.10 44.01
CA THR A 122 -41.74 -4.39 43.95
C THR A 122 -42.89 -5.34 43.59
N LYS A 123 -42.70 -6.28 42.65
CA LYS A 123 -43.67 -7.33 42.33
C LYS A 123 -43.96 -8.26 43.51
N LYS A 124 -42.94 -8.67 44.28
CA LYS A 124 -43.13 -9.41 45.55
C LYS A 124 -43.93 -8.59 46.58
N THR A 125 -43.63 -7.30 46.70
CA THR A 125 -44.33 -6.38 47.61
C THR A 125 -45.81 -6.23 47.23
N ILE A 126 -46.12 -6.09 45.94
CA ILE A 126 -47.49 -6.10 45.39
C ILE A 126 -48.23 -7.39 45.74
N VAL A 127 -47.59 -8.57 45.61
CA VAL A 127 -48.22 -9.85 45.98
C VAL A 127 -48.54 -9.90 47.48
N LYS A 128 -47.63 -9.44 48.35
CA LYS A 128 -47.84 -9.36 49.80
C LYS A 128 -49.00 -8.41 50.15
N LEU A 129 -49.01 -7.20 49.58
CA LEU A 129 -50.06 -6.19 49.80
C LEU A 129 -51.44 -6.68 49.34
N ASN A 130 -51.54 -7.28 48.15
CA ASN A 130 -52.79 -7.87 47.66
C ASN A 130 -53.28 -9.02 48.55
N LYS A 131 -52.38 -9.86 49.09
CA LYS A 131 -52.79 -10.89 50.06
C LYS A 131 -53.38 -10.25 51.32
N MET A 132 -52.69 -9.28 51.93
CA MET A 132 -53.19 -8.59 53.12
C MET A 132 -54.54 -7.90 52.86
N ARG A 133 -54.76 -7.38 51.64
CA ARG A 133 -56.04 -6.80 51.23
C ARG A 133 -57.16 -7.85 51.12
N GLN A 134 -56.86 -9.04 50.58
CA GLN A 134 -57.81 -10.15 50.53
C GLN A 134 -58.13 -10.67 51.95
N ASP A 135 -57.14 -10.75 52.84
CA ASP A 135 -57.32 -11.20 54.23
C ASP A 135 -58.22 -10.22 55.02
N GLU A 136 -58.01 -8.90 54.90
CA GLU A 136 -58.90 -7.88 55.48
C GLU A 136 -60.31 -7.88 54.85
N ALA A 137 -60.43 -8.04 53.53
CA ALA A 137 -61.72 -8.14 52.83
C ALA A 137 -62.52 -9.39 53.27
N ASN A 138 -61.83 -10.52 53.47
CA ASN A 138 -62.42 -11.72 54.04
C ASN A 138 -62.91 -11.49 55.47
N GLY A 139 -62.18 -10.69 56.27
CA GLY A 139 -62.51 -10.35 57.66
C GLY A 139 -63.70 -9.42 57.87
N LEU A 140 -64.19 -8.71 56.83
CA LEU A 140 -65.34 -7.80 56.95
C LEU A 140 -66.64 -8.55 57.35
N ASN A 141 -67.35 -8.06 58.37
CA ASN A 141 -68.71 -8.52 58.65
C ASN A 141 -69.74 -7.71 57.85
N ILE A 142 -70.19 -8.26 56.72
CA ILE A 142 -71.20 -7.61 55.87
C ILE A 142 -72.54 -7.43 56.59
N ASN A 143 -72.86 -8.27 57.60
CA ASN A 143 -74.11 -8.14 58.35
C ASN A 143 -74.11 -6.98 59.36
N ASP A 144 -72.93 -6.45 59.74
CA ASP A 144 -72.84 -5.17 60.45
C ASP A 144 -72.99 -4.01 59.46
N LEU A 145 -72.31 -4.08 58.31
CA LEU A 145 -72.40 -3.05 57.26
C LEU A 145 -73.84 -2.90 56.71
N LYS A 146 -74.62 -3.98 56.63
CA LYS A 146 -76.06 -3.93 56.29
C LYS A 146 -76.89 -3.07 57.24
N GLN A 147 -76.45 -2.81 58.47
CA GLN A 147 -77.23 -2.02 59.45
C GLN A 147 -77.13 -0.50 59.18
N LEU A 148 -76.18 -0.05 58.35
CA LEU A 148 -76.04 1.36 57.94
C LEU A 148 -77.31 1.88 57.26
N ASN A 149 -77.92 2.93 57.80
CA ASN A 149 -79.16 3.48 57.26
C ASN A 149 -78.89 4.49 56.13
N ILE A 150 -78.70 3.98 54.91
CA ILE A 150 -78.50 4.77 53.67
C ILE A 150 -79.82 5.48 53.31
N LYS A 151 -80.00 6.71 53.81
CA LYS A 151 -81.18 7.53 53.49
C LYS A 151 -81.03 8.22 52.13
N ASN A 152 -82.00 7.99 51.25
CA ASN A 152 -82.03 8.44 49.85
C ASN A 152 -82.27 9.96 49.64
N LYS A 153 -81.83 10.81 50.58
CA LYS A 153 -81.90 12.28 50.48
C LYS A 153 -80.57 12.96 50.80
N ASP A 154 -79.78 12.39 51.70
CA ASP A 154 -78.58 13.04 52.24
C ASP A 154 -77.37 12.80 51.33
N LYS A 155 -77.34 13.49 50.17
CA LYS A 155 -76.14 13.58 49.31
C LYS A 155 -74.92 14.17 50.02
N GLU A 156 -75.14 14.81 51.17
CA GLU A 156 -74.13 15.43 52.03
C GLU A 156 -73.61 14.49 53.13
N SER A 157 -74.20 13.30 53.32
CA SER A 157 -73.73 12.34 54.32
C SER A 157 -72.38 11.74 53.91
N PRO A 158 -71.28 11.91 54.69
CA PRO A 158 -69.97 11.40 54.31
C PRO A 158 -69.95 9.87 54.12
N VAL A 159 -70.79 9.16 54.87
CA VAL A 159 -70.92 7.69 54.79
C VAL A 159 -71.49 7.23 53.44
N ASN A 160 -72.24 8.09 52.73
CA ASN A 160 -72.72 7.76 51.38
C ASN A 160 -71.59 7.80 50.34
N GLU A 161 -70.56 8.65 50.50
CA GLU A 161 -69.43 8.72 49.56
C GLU A 161 -68.59 7.42 49.58
N LEU A 162 -68.54 6.70 50.70
CA LEU A 162 -67.93 5.35 50.77
C LEU A 162 -68.63 4.36 49.82
N TRP A 163 -69.96 4.42 49.74
CA TRP A 163 -70.75 3.59 48.83
C TRP A 163 -70.66 4.08 47.38
N ILE A 164 -70.65 5.40 47.14
CA ILE A 164 -70.46 5.98 45.80
C ILE A 164 -69.08 5.60 45.24
N TRP A 165 -68.03 5.70 46.06
CA TRP A 165 -66.68 5.25 45.71
C TRP A 165 -66.65 3.76 45.38
N SER A 166 -67.34 2.92 46.16
CA SER A 166 -67.42 1.48 45.92
C SER A 166 -67.96 1.17 44.52
N LEU A 167 -69.03 1.83 44.09
CA LEU A 167 -69.57 1.67 42.74
C LEU A 167 -68.55 2.06 41.66
N VAL A 168 -67.94 3.24 41.80
CA VAL A 168 -67.03 3.79 40.78
C VAL A 168 -65.71 3.02 40.68
N VAL A 169 -65.13 2.59 41.81
CA VAL A 169 -63.76 2.05 41.84
C VAL A 169 -63.72 0.51 41.92
N ILE A 170 -64.69 -0.11 42.61
CA ILE A 170 -64.76 -1.57 42.83
C ILE A 170 -65.68 -2.26 41.81
N TYR A 171 -66.80 -1.63 41.43
CA TYR A 171 -67.68 -2.14 40.36
C TYR A 171 -67.33 -1.59 38.96
N LYS A 172 -66.59 -0.47 38.89
CA LYS A 172 -66.25 0.27 37.66
C LYS A 172 -67.47 0.85 36.93
N GLU A 173 -68.53 1.16 37.67
CA GLU A 173 -69.80 1.66 37.14
C GLU A 173 -70.08 3.12 37.53
N PRO A 174 -70.77 3.90 36.68
CA PRO A 174 -71.21 5.25 37.04
C PRO A 174 -72.13 5.26 38.27
N ALA A 175 -71.89 6.20 39.19
CA ALA A 175 -72.75 6.41 40.36
C ALA A 175 -74.22 6.76 40.01
N SER A 176 -74.46 7.19 38.78
CA SER A 176 -75.80 7.45 38.20
C SER A 176 -76.54 6.19 37.73
N SER A 177 -75.86 5.05 37.57
CA SER A 177 -76.46 3.78 37.12
C SER A 177 -77.27 3.08 38.21
N TYR A 178 -77.02 3.40 39.49
CA TYR A 178 -77.60 2.69 40.63
C TYR A 178 -78.76 3.45 41.27
N TYR A 179 -79.84 2.71 41.56
CA TYR A 179 -81.00 3.24 42.27
C TYR A 179 -80.81 3.09 43.78
N TRP A 180 -80.44 4.19 44.44
CA TRP A 180 -79.97 4.24 45.83
C TRP A 180 -80.90 3.60 46.88
N ASN A 181 -82.23 3.64 46.69
CA ASN A 181 -83.17 2.92 47.57
C ASN A 181 -82.92 1.41 47.63
N ASN A 182 -82.46 0.80 46.52
CA ASN A 182 -82.26 -0.64 46.37
C ASN A 182 -80.77 -1.02 46.31
N PHE A 183 -79.86 -0.09 46.60
CA PHE A 183 -78.42 -0.32 46.59
C PHE A 183 -78.02 -1.48 47.52
N LYS A 184 -78.61 -1.56 48.73
CA LYS A 184 -78.37 -2.67 49.67
C LYS A 184 -78.80 -4.02 49.09
N GLU A 185 -80.02 -4.10 48.54
CA GLU A 185 -80.54 -5.32 47.93
C GLU A 185 -79.60 -5.83 46.83
N GLN A 186 -79.11 -4.91 46.00
CA GLN A 186 -78.28 -5.21 44.84
C GLN A 186 -76.84 -5.60 45.19
N VAL A 187 -76.22 -4.92 46.16
CA VAL A 187 -74.77 -5.04 46.45
C VAL A 187 -74.45 -5.86 47.71
N LEU A 188 -75.32 -5.87 48.73
CA LEU A 188 -75.02 -6.45 50.05
C LEU A 188 -75.96 -7.58 50.48
N GLU A 189 -77.24 -7.56 50.09
CA GLU A 189 -78.27 -8.43 50.69
C GLU A 189 -78.60 -9.67 49.87
N LYS A 190 -78.40 -9.66 48.54
CA LYS A 190 -78.26 -10.90 47.77
C LYS A 190 -77.17 -11.78 48.39
N ALA A 191 -77.45 -13.08 48.53
CA ALA A 191 -76.50 -14.05 49.10
C ALA A 191 -75.15 -14.00 48.36
N GLU A 192 -75.19 -14.08 47.03
CA GLU A 192 -74.04 -13.95 46.14
C GLU A 192 -73.41 -12.55 46.20
N GLY A 193 -74.20 -11.49 46.35
CA GLY A 193 -73.73 -10.10 46.39
C GLY A 193 -72.79 -9.83 47.57
N SER A 194 -73.12 -10.36 48.75
CA SER A 194 -72.25 -10.20 49.93
C SER A 194 -70.87 -10.86 49.78
N GLN A 195 -70.78 -11.91 48.95
CA GLN A 195 -69.52 -12.59 48.60
C GLN A 195 -68.81 -11.89 47.44
N ASP A 196 -69.53 -11.51 46.36
CA ASP A 196 -69.00 -10.74 45.23
C ASP A 196 -68.40 -9.40 45.68
N PHE A 197 -69.02 -8.71 46.64
CA PHE A 197 -68.47 -7.48 47.23
C PHE A 197 -67.11 -7.70 47.94
N LYS A 198 -67.01 -8.74 48.78
CA LYS A 198 -65.73 -9.14 49.41
C LYS A 198 -64.69 -9.52 48.37
N GLU A 199 -65.08 -10.31 47.38
CA GLU A 199 -64.19 -10.71 46.30
C GLU A 199 -63.70 -9.51 45.51
N ARG A 200 -64.54 -8.53 45.17
CA ARG A 200 -64.09 -7.34 44.41
C ARG A 200 -63.19 -6.41 45.23
N LEU A 201 -63.44 -6.26 46.54
CA LEU A 201 -62.52 -5.57 47.45
C LEU A 201 -61.16 -6.30 47.55
N GLY A 202 -61.16 -7.63 47.56
CA GLY A 202 -59.95 -8.44 47.57
C GLY A 202 -59.23 -8.57 46.22
N ARG A 203 -59.96 -8.56 45.10
CA ARG A 203 -59.51 -8.99 43.76
C ARG A 203 -58.22 -8.30 43.31
N VAL A 204 -57.17 -9.10 43.19
CA VAL A 204 -55.79 -8.71 42.81
C VAL A 204 -55.73 -7.80 41.57
N LYS A 205 -56.66 -7.97 40.62
CA LYS A 205 -56.74 -7.19 39.37
C LYS A 205 -57.36 -5.79 39.49
N ALA A 206 -57.80 -5.35 40.68
CA ALA A 206 -58.45 -4.04 40.86
C ALA A 206 -57.47 -2.83 40.82
N VAL A 207 -56.25 -3.01 40.34
CA VAL A 207 -55.11 -2.08 40.51
C VAL A 207 -54.51 -1.60 39.18
N ASP A 208 -55.41 -1.39 38.22
CA ASP A 208 -55.30 -0.35 37.21
C ASP A 208 -56.36 0.71 37.56
N MET A 209 -56.05 1.64 38.48
CA MET A 209 -56.90 2.80 38.71
C MET A 209 -56.65 3.85 37.64
N LYS A 210 -57.73 4.23 36.93
CA LYS A 210 -57.71 5.45 36.11
C LYS A 210 -57.44 6.67 36.98
N LYS A 211 -57.02 7.77 36.35
CA LYS A 211 -56.63 9.00 37.07
C LYS A 211 -57.76 9.54 37.96
N ASP A 212 -58.99 9.56 37.44
CA ASP A 212 -60.22 9.95 38.14
C ASP A 212 -60.59 9.00 39.27
N GLU A 213 -60.45 7.68 39.07
CA GLU A 213 -60.66 6.66 40.10
C GLU A 213 -59.64 6.81 41.25
N TYR A 214 -58.36 7.09 40.93
CA TYR A 214 -57.30 7.36 41.91
C TYR A 214 -57.55 8.66 42.69
N GLU A 215 -57.89 9.76 41.99
CA GLU A 215 -58.22 11.05 42.61
C GLU A 215 -59.44 10.94 43.52
N ARG A 216 -60.49 10.20 43.12
CA ARG A 216 -61.65 9.92 43.98
C ARG A 216 -61.26 9.10 45.21
N THR A 217 -60.39 8.10 45.05
CA THR A 217 -59.89 7.28 46.17
C THR A 217 -59.10 8.13 47.17
N GLN A 218 -58.21 8.99 46.68
CA GLN A 218 -57.48 9.96 47.51
C GLN A 218 -58.41 10.95 48.24
N ASN A 219 -59.54 11.31 47.64
CA ASN A 219 -60.52 12.19 48.29
C ASN A 219 -61.38 11.47 49.34
N LEU A 220 -61.78 10.21 49.11
CA LEU A 220 -62.42 9.38 50.15
C LEU A 220 -61.50 9.21 51.37
N LEU A 221 -60.20 8.98 51.14
CA LEU A 221 -59.21 8.84 52.22
C LEU A 221 -59.10 10.10 53.10
N LYS A 222 -59.18 11.30 52.52
CA LYS A 222 -59.21 12.57 53.28
C LYS A 222 -60.48 12.72 54.14
N GLN A 223 -61.58 12.07 53.76
CA GLN A 223 -62.84 12.09 54.51
C GLN A 223 -62.91 11.05 55.63
N ARG A 224 -61.90 10.18 55.79
CA ARG A 224 -61.85 9.09 56.79
C ARG A 224 -62.32 9.51 58.18
N GLU A 225 -61.74 10.56 58.74
CA GLU A 225 -62.06 11.02 60.09
C GLU A 225 -63.50 11.55 60.20
N GLN A 226 -63.99 12.26 59.17
CA GLN A 226 -65.37 12.77 59.12
C GLN A 226 -66.38 11.61 59.02
N ILE A 227 -66.03 10.56 58.26
CA ILE A 227 -66.83 9.35 58.12
C ILE A 227 -66.85 8.56 59.44
N LEU A 228 -65.69 8.33 60.07
CA LEU A 228 -65.59 7.60 61.35
C LEU A 228 -66.14 8.38 62.55
N ALA A 229 -66.17 9.72 62.49
CA ALA A 229 -66.78 10.55 63.52
C ALA A 229 -68.31 10.41 63.58
N ALA A 230 -68.97 10.18 62.43
CA ALA A 230 -70.43 10.25 62.29
C ALA A 230 -71.23 9.48 63.37
N ASP A 231 -72.22 10.16 63.97
CA ASP A 231 -73.02 9.65 65.10
C ASP A 231 -73.91 8.46 64.74
N ILE A 232 -74.21 8.27 63.44
CA ILE A 232 -75.03 7.16 62.94
C ILE A 232 -74.34 5.78 63.00
N LEU A 233 -73.08 5.72 63.45
CA LEU A 233 -72.25 4.53 63.43
C LEU A 233 -72.11 3.92 64.84
N THR A 234 -72.66 2.71 65.02
CA THR A 234 -72.42 1.91 66.23
C THR A 234 -70.95 1.46 66.30
N PRO A 235 -70.41 1.08 67.47
CA PRO A 235 -69.01 0.63 67.59
C PRO A 235 -68.64 -0.52 66.65
N ALA A 236 -69.55 -1.48 66.43
CA ALA A 236 -69.34 -2.58 65.48
C ALA A 236 -69.22 -2.07 64.03
N ILE A 237 -70.08 -1.14 63.62
CA ILE A 237 -70.04 -0.52 62.29
C ILE A 237 -68.76 0.32 62.12
N LYS A 238 -68.35 1.08 63.15
CA LYS A 238 -67.07 1.83 63.13
C LYS A 238 -65.88 0.88 62.91
N THR A 239 -65.85 -0.30 63.55
CA THR A 239 -64.82 -1.33 63.29
C THR A 239 -64.83 -1.82 61.84
N GLN A 240 -65.99 -2.11 61.24
CA GLN A 240 -66.04 -2.54 59.83
C GLN A 240 -65.61 -1.44 58.86
N ILE A 241 -66.00 -0.18 59.09
CA ILE A 241 -65.58 0.96 58.27
C ILE A 241 -64.07 1.21 58.40
N THR A 242 -63.48 1.05 59.59
CA THR A 242 -62.02 1.10 59.78
C THR A 242 -61.31 -0.01 58.99
N ASN A 243 -61.80 -1.25 59.02
CA ASN A 243 -61.24 -2.34 58.21
C ASN A 243 -61.39 -2.09 56.70
N PHE A 244 -62.53 -1.56 56.27
CA PHE A 244 -62.75 -1.10 54.89
C PHE A 244 -61.71 -0.04 54.49
N PHE A 245 -61.42 0.93 55.36
CA PHE A 245 -60.42 1.96 55.09
C PHE A 245 -58.99 1.41 54.93
N LYS A 246 -58.60 0.34 55.66
CA LYS A 246 -57.32 -0.35 55.42
C LYS A 246 -57.27 -0.96 54.02
N ILE A 247 -58.39 -1.53 53.54
CA ILE A 247 -58.48 -2.08 52.18
C ILE A 247 -58.22 -0.98 51.15
N VAL A 248 -58.79 0.21 51.36
CA VAL A 248 -58.55 1.40 50.50
C VAL A 248 -57.08 1.85 50.54
N ASP A 249 -56.44 1.90 51.72
CA ASP A 249 -55.00 2.20 51.83
C ASP A 249 -54.15 1.19 51.05
N LEU A 250 -54.43 -0.11 51.22
CA LEU A 250 -53.73 -1.18 50.52
C LEU A 250 -53.94 -1.13 48.99
N MET A 251 -55.09 -0.66 48.50
CA MET A 251 -55.28 -0.41 47.06
C MET A 251 -54.38 0.72 46.56
N ILE A 252 -54.29 1.83 47.30
CA ILE A 252 -53.44 2.98 46.94
C ILE A 252 -51.95 2.63 46.94
N GLU A 253 -51.45 1.85 47.92
CA GLU A 253 -50.04 1.44 47.91
C GLU A 253 -49.72 0.48 46.77
N VAL A 254 -50.59 -0.48 46.46
CA VAL A 254 -50.38 -1.36 45.29
C VAL A 254 -50.40 -0.54 43.98
N GLU A 255 -51.27 0.46 43.86
CA GLU A 255 -51.36 1.34 42.69
C GLU A 255 -50.08 2.18 42.49
N LYS A 256 -49.52 2.73 43.58
CA LYS A 256 -48.21 3.40 43.55
C LYS A 256 -47.10 2.46 43.08
N HIS A 257 -47.06 1.24 43.62
CA HIS A 257 -46.06 0.23 43.23
C HIS A 257 -46.23 -0.24 41.78
N SER A 258 -47.47 -0.40 41.27
CA SER A 258 -47.74 -0.72 39.86
C SER A 258 -47.21 0.37 38.92
N LYS A 259 -47.47 1.65 39.24
CA LYS A 259 -46.92 2.79 38.50
C LYS A 259 -45.38 2.84 38.55
N SER A 260 -44.77 2.49 39.68
CA SER A 260 -43.31 2.39 39.81
C SER A 260 -42.72 1.28 38.92
N ILE A 261 -43.35 0.10 38.87
CA ILE A 261 -42.95 -0.98 37.96
C ILE A 261 -43.05 -0.51 36.51
N HIS A 262 -44.16 0.08 36.10
CA HIS A 262 -44.35 0.53 34.71
C HIS A 262 -43.30 1.56 34.28
N ASN A 263 -42.94 2.49 35.17
CA ASN A 263 -41.86 3.45 34.92
C ASN A 263 -40.49 2.76 34.78
N ASN A 264 -40.15 1.83 35.67
CA ASN A 264 -38.87 1.11 35.61
C ASN A 264 -38.79 0.17 34.39
N GLU A 265 -39.91 -0.46 33.99
CA GLU A 265 -40.00 -1.29 32.77
C GLU A 265 -39.83 -0.44 31.50
N LYS A 266 -40.39 0.77 31.49
CA LYS A 266 -40.16 1.75 30.40
C LYS A 266 -38.69 2.20 30.33
N LEU A 267 -38.05 2.47 31.48
CA LEU A 267 -36.62 2.80 31.53
C LEU A 267 -35.75 1.65 31.01
N LEU A 268 -36.06 0.41 31.39
CA LEU A 268 -35.39 -0.79 30.83
C LEU A 268 -35.55 -0.89 29.31
N GLN A 269 -36.73 -0.59 28.77
CA GLN A 269 -36.96 -0.59 27.32
C GLN A 269 -36.14 0.50 26.60
N GLN A 270 -35.96 1.66 27.22
CA GLN A 270 -35.10 2.73 26.70
C GLN A 270 -33.62 2.31 26.71
N LEU A 271 -33.11 1.80 27.84
CA LEU A 271 -31.74 1.28 27.96
C LEU A 271 -31.45 0.15 26.96
N ALA A 272 -32.40 -0.78 26.75
CA ALA A 272 -32.26 -1.84 25.76
C ALA A 272 -32.16 -1.29 24.31
N THR A 273 -32.90 -0.22 24.01
CA THR A 273 -32.87 0.45 22.70
C THR A 273 -31.55 1.18 22.47
N GLU A 274 -31.07 1.92 23.47
CA GLU A 274 -29.78 2.63 23.44
C GLU A 274 -28.61 1.64 23.31
N LYS A 275 -28.62 0.55 24.08
CA LYS A 275 -27.66 -0.56 23.99
C LYS A 275 -27.61 -1.18 22.59
N GLN A 276 -28.76 -1.35 21.92
CA GLN A 276 -28.83 -1.83 20.54
C GLN A 276 -28.27 -0.81 19.53
N GLN A 277 -28.49 0.50 19.75
CA GLN A 277 -27.92 1.56 18.92
C GLN A 277 -26.39 1.62 19.06
N LEU A 278 -25.86 1.63 20.30
CA LEU A 278 -24.42 1.59 20.58
C LEU A 278 -23.74 0.35 19.97
N GLN A 279 -24.40 -0.81 20.02
CA GLN A 279 -23.91 -2.02 19.34
C GLN A 279 -23.86 -1.85 17.81
N SER A 280 -24.90 -1.27 17.19
CA SER A 280 -24.93 -0.98 15.75
C SER A 280 -23.80 -0.01 15.31
N GLU A 281 -23.54 1.03 16.09
CA GLU A 281 -22.47 2.00 15.83
C GLU A 281 -21.08 1.39 16.05
N THR A 282 -20.94 0.57 17.08
CA THR A 282 -19.72 -0.21 17.33
C THR A 282 -19.38 -1.12 16.15
N SER A 283 -20.35 -1.88 15.62
CA SER A 283 -20.14 -2.73 14.43
C SER A 283 -19.73 -1.93 13.20
N LYS A 284 -20.42 -0.82 12.89
CA LYS A 284 -20.06 0.06 11.75
C LYS A 284 -18.64 0.61 11.86
N ASN A 285 -18.20 0.97 13.07
CA ASN A 285 -16.83 1.42 13.30
C ASN A 285 -15.81 0.28 13.21
N GLN A 286 -16.17 -0.95 13.60
CA GLN A 286 -15.34 -2.14 13.40
C GLN A 286 -15.16 -2.45 11.89
N ASP A 287 -16.24 -2.41 11.11
CA ASP A 287 -16.20 -2.58 9.65
C ASP A 287 -15.30 -1.52 8.99
N LYS A 288 -15.50 -0.23 9.36
CA LYS A 288 -14.66 0.89 8.92
C LYS A 288 -13.18 0.66 9.28
N ALA A 289 -12.90 0.24 10.51
CA ALA A 289 -11.54 -0.03 10.96
C ALA A 289 -10.90 -1.21 10.20
N GLN A 290 -11.67 -2.21 9.78
CA GLN A 290 -11.16 -3.30 8.93
C GLN A 290 -10.83 -2.81 7.51
N ILE A 291 -11.73 -2.07 6.87
CA ILE A 291 -11.50 -1.46 5.54
C ILE A 291 -10.24 -0.58 5.53
N LEU A 292 -9.96 0.15 6.62
CA LEU A 292 -8.75 0.96 6.76
C LEU A 292 -7.48 0.10 6.89
N LYS A 293 -7.50 -1.03 7.62
CA LYS A 293 -6.36 -1.98 7.66
C LYS A 293 -6.10 -2.60 6.29
N ASP A 294 -7.14 -3.01 5.58
CA ASP A 294 -7.02 -3.65 4.27
C ASP A 294 -6.42 -2.66 3.25
N ARG A 295 -6.81 -1.38 3.33
CA ARG A 295 -6.18 -0.28 2.58
C ARG A 295 -4.71 -0.08 2.92
N ILE A 296 -4.30 -0.16 4.19
CA ILE A 296 -2.88 -0.06 4.59
C ILE A 296 -2.07 -1.22 3.99
N ALA A 297 -2.56 -2.46 4.10
CA ALA A 297 -1.90 -3.63 3.53
C ALA A 297 -1.77 -3.55 1.99
N PHE A 298 -2.77 -2.99 1.32
CA PHE A 298 -2.72 -2.69 -0.13
C PHE A 298 -1.68 -1.61 -0.46
N LEU A 299 -1.64 -0.50 0.29
CA LEU A 299 -0.64 0.55 0.10
C LEU A 299 0.79 0.07 0.36
N ASP A 300 1.02 -0.79 1.36
CA ASP A 300 2.33 -1.43 1.61
C ASP A 300 2.76 -2.35 0.47
N THR A 301 1.80 -3.01 -0.19
CA THR A 301 2.07 -3.84 -1.38
C THR A 301 2.48 -2.96 -2.57
N ILE A 302 1.79 -1.84 -2.79
CA ILE A 302 2.17 -0.83 -3.79
C ILE A 302 3.54 -0.20 -3.47
N HIS A 303 3.82 0.12 -2.20
CA HIS A 303 5.08 0.72 -1.78
C HIS A 303 6.28 -0.17 -2.13
N LYS A 304 6.18 -1.47 -1.84
CA LYS A 304 7.20 -2.47 -2.19
C LYS A 304 7.41 -2.57 -3.71
N GLY A 305 6.32 -2.51 -4.49
CA GLY A 305 6.38 -2.50 -5.95
C GLY A 305 7.12 -1.29 -6.52
N TYR A 306 6.77 -0.08 -6.09
CA TYR A 306 7.47 1.14 -6.52
C TYR A 306 8.93 1.18 -6.04
N GLN A 307 9.22 0.72 -4.81
CA GLN A 307 10.58 0.70 -4.27
C GLN A 307 11.48 -0.24 -5.08
N PHE A 308 11.00 -1.45 -5.40
CA PHE A 308 11.72 -2.39 -6.25
C PHE A 308 12.05 -1.80 -7.63
N MET A 309 11.09 -1.12 -8.26
CA MET A 309 11.31 -0.46 -9.56
C MET A 309 12.30 0.71 -9.46
N TYR A 310 12.20 1.53 -8.41
CA TYR A 310 13.13 2.63 -8.15
C TYR A 310 14.57 2.13 -7.91
N ASP A 311 14.74 1.09 -7.10
CA ASP A 311 16.05 0.48 -6.81
C ASP A 311 16.68 -0.13 -8.06
N ALA A 312 15.89 -0.82 -8.88
CA ALA A 312 16.33 -1.40 -10.15
C ALA A 312 16.70 -0.32 -11.18
N MET A 313 15.90 0.75 -11.28
CA MET A 313 16.14 1.88 -12.18
C MET A 313 17.39 2.67 -11.78
N THR A 314 17.57 2.94 -10.49
CA THR A 314 18.76 3.61 -9.93
C THR A 314 20.04 2.81 -10.25
N LYS A 315 20.02 1.49 -10.09
CA LYS A 315 21.14 0.61 -10.49
C LYS A 315 21.41 0.68 -12.00
N LYS A 316 20.36 0.73 -12.83
CA LYS A 316 20.50 0.82 -14.29
C LYS A 316 21.08 2.17 -14.75
N ILE A 317 20.64 3.28 -14.14
CA ILE A 317 21.21 4.63 -14.34
C ILE A 317 22.70 4.60 -14.03
N HIS A 318 23.11 4.06 -12.87
CA HIS A 318 24.52 3.96 -12.50
C HIS A 318 25.34 3.14 -13.51
N SER A 319 24.78 2.02 -14.00
CA SER A 319 25.45 1.20 -15.02
C SER A 319 25.68 1.96 -16.33
N TYR A 320 24.72 2.76 -16.78
CA TYR A 320 24.90 3.59 -17.99
C TYR A 320 25.85 4.78 -17.74
N GLN A 321 25.88 5.36 -16.54
CA GLN A 321 26.86 6.38 -16.17
C GLN A 321 28.30 5.83 -16.24
N GLN A 322 28.55 4.61 -15.75
CA GLN A 322 29.85 3.95 -15.90
C GLN A 322 30.21 3.67 -17.37
N ALA A 323 29.24 3.26 -18.19
CA ALA A 323 29.43 3.08 -19.62
C ALA A 323 29.77 4.41 -20.33
N GLN A 324 29.12 5.51 -19.96
CA GLN A 324 29.43 6.84 -20.49
C GLN A 324 30.85 7.28 -20.10
N ILE A 325 31.26 7.08 -18.83
CA ILE A 325 32.64 7.38 -18.37
C ILE A 325 33.69 6.56 -19.14
N LEU A 326 33.37 5.31 -19.51
CA LEU A 326 34.25 4.48 -20.33
C LEU A 326 34.32 4.98 -21.79
N ASN A 327 33.18 5.36 -22.38
CA ASN A 327 33.12 5.93 -23.72
C ASN A 327 33.85 7.28 -23.82
N ASP A 328 33.72 8.14 -22.81
CA ASP A 328 34.45 9.41 -22.72
C ASP A 328 35.98 9.17 -22.72
N LYS A 329 36.46 8.14 -22.01
CA LYS A 329 37.88 7.74 -22.03
C LYS A 329 38.35 7.17 -23.37
N PHE A 330 37.53 6.38 -24.07
CA PHE A 330 37.88 5.90 -25.41
C PHE A 330 37.92 7.06 -26.42
N THR A 331 36.98 8.01 -26.31
CA THR A 331 36.98 9.24 -27.13
C THR A 331 38.26 10.04 -26.90
N GLU A 332 38.68 10.25 -25.65
CA GLU A 332 39.93 10.93 -25.31
C GLU A 332 41.17 10.21 -25.89
N GLN A 333 41.23 8.87 -25.80
CA GLN A 333 42.32 8.08 -26.38
C GLN A 333 42.38 8.19 -27.91
N ILE A 334 41.24 8.30 -28.58
CA ILE A 334 41.17 8.53 -30.04
C ILE A 334 41.65 9.95 -30.39
N GLU A 335 41.29 10.98 -29.61
CA GLU A 335 41.76 12.35 -29.83
C GLU A 335 43.26 12.53 -29.55
N GLN A 336 43.79 11.86 -28.52
CA GLN A 336 45.23 11.76 -28.28
C GLN A 336 45.94 11.04 -29.45
N SER A 337 45.37 9.94 -29.95
CA SER A 337 45.91 9.21 -31.12
C SER A 337 45.92 10.05 -32.39
N PHE A 338 44.86 10.83 -32.64
CA PHE A 338 44.78 11.81 -33.72
C PHE A 338 45.86 12.89 -33.61
N SER A 339 46.09 13.42 -32.41
CA SER A 339 47.08 14.46 -32.15
C SER A 339 48.51 13.99 -32.40
N ASN A 340 48.77 12.69 -32.18
CA ASN A 340 50.07 12.05 -32.40
C ASN A 340 50.29 11.58 -33.85
N LEU A 341 49.35 11.80 -34.78
CA LEU A 341 49.35 11.20 -36.13
C LEU A 341 50.04 12.03 -37.22
N ASP A 342 50.89 12.98 -36.83
CA ASP A 342 51.65 13.85 -37.73
C ASP A 342 52.99 13.22 -38.19
N PHE A 343 52.91 11.94 -38.59
CA PHE A 343 54.03 11.14 -39.07
C PHE A 343 54.81 11.83 -40.19
N SER A 344 54.12 12.45 -41.14
CA SER A 344 54.72 13.16 -42.27
C SER A 344 55.55 14.37 -41.85
N LYS A 345 55.31 15.02 -40.70
CA LYS A 345 56.26 16.01 -40.16
C LYS A 345 57.52 15.32 -39.65
N SER A 346 57.39 14.34 -38.77
CA SER A 346 58.54 13.61 -38.20
C SER A 346 59.41 12.99 -39.30
N TYR A 347 58.81 12.29 -40.26
CA TYR A 347 59.53 11.61 -41.33
C TYR A 347 60.25 12.59 -42.28
N ASN A 348 59.56 13.65 -42.71
CA ASN A 348 60.14 14.64 -43.62
C ASN A 348 61.12 15.63 -42.92
N GLN A 349 61.08 15.77 -41.60
CA GLN A 349 62.06 16.57 -40.85
C GLN A 349 63.28 15.76 -40.40
N GLN A 350 63.12 14.46 -40.12
CA GLN A 350 64.18 13.64 -39.53
C GLN A 350 64.95 12.81 -40.56
N TYR A 351 64.28 12.22 -41.56
CA TYR A 351 64.89 11.27 -42.49
C TYR A 351 65.12 11.85 -43.89
N VAL A 352 64.22 12.70 -44.41
CA VAL A 352 64.43 13.32 -45.73
C VAL A 352 65.72 14.16 -45.80
N PRO A 353 66.12 14.98 -44.79
CA PRO A 353 67.39 15.68 -44.83
C PRO A 353 68.61 14.75 -44.82
N GLN A 354 68.54 13.63 -44.11
CA GLN A 354 69.60 12.62 -44.09
C GLN A 354 69.73 11.94 -45.46
N ILE A 355 68.61 11.52 -46.05
CA ILE A 355 68.57 10.92 -47.40
C ILE A 355 69.12 11.92 -48.44
N VAL A 356 68.74 13.20 -48.37
CA VAL A 356 69.28 14.23 -49.27
C VAL A 356 70.78 14.44 -49.07
N GLN A 357 71.30 14.38 -47.84
CA GLN A 357 72.74 14.44 -47.58
C GLN A 357 73.50 13.23 -48.15
N THR A 358 72.98 12.00 -48.00
CA THR A 358 73.58 10.80 -48.61
C THR A 358 73.64 10.93 -50.13
N ILE A 359 72.52 11.34 -50.76
CA ILE A 359 72.44 11.56 -52.22
C ILE A 359 73.41 12.66 -52.68
N GLN A 360 73.64 13.70 -51.87
CA GLN A 360 74.64 14.74 -52.16
C GLN A 360 76.09 14.25 -52.05
N HIS A 361 76.40 13.25 -51.21
CA HIS A 361 77.73 12.63 -51.20
C HIS A 361 77.92 11.66 -52.36
N GLU A 362 76.97 10.76 -52.62
CA GLU A 362 77.06 9.77 -53.71
C GLU A 362 77.26 10.43 -55.09
N ASN A 363 76.57 11.54 -55.36
CA ASN A 363 76.71 12.25 -56.64
C ASN A 363 78.10 12.89 -56.84
N ILE A 364 78.83 13.23 -55.77
CA ILE A 364 80.19 13.78 -55.88
C ILE A 364 81.19 12.67 -56.23
N GLU A 365 81.15 11.52 -55.54
CA GLU A 365 82.01 10.38 -55.86
C GLU A 365 81.81 9.83 -57.29
N VAL A 366 80.60 9.94 -57.82
CA VAL A 366 80.29 9.51 -59.20
C VAL A 366 80.86 10.48 -60.25
N GLN A 367 80.88 11.79 -60.00
CA GLN A 367 81.46 12.75 -60.96
C GLN A 367 82.99 12.58 -61.08
N ASP A 368 83.71 12.45 -59.97
CA ASP A 368 85.17 12.26 -59.98
C ASP A 368 85.58 10.94 -60.66
N ASN A 369 84.82 9.86 -60.42
CA ASN A 369 85.06 8.57 -61.09
C ASN A 369 84.77 8.59 -62.60
N GLN A 370 83.87 9.45 -63.08
CA GLN A 370 83.60 9.57 -64.52
C GLN A 370 84.69 10.36 -65.25
N GLN A 371 85.28 11.39 -64.65
CA GLN A 371 86.38 12.14 -65.29
C GLN A 371 87.62 11.27 -65.55
N MET A 372 87.99 10.38 -64.62
CA MET A 372 89.16 9.49 -64.82
C MET A 372 88.96 8.49 -65.97
N LYS A 373 87.73 7.99 -66.21
CA LYS A 373 87.48 6.98 -67.24
C LYS A 373 87.51 7.52 -68.67
N VAL A 374 87.15 8.79 -68.89
CA VAL A 374 87.18 9.39 -70.24
C VAL A 374 88.62 9.47 -70.77
N GLN A 375 89.58 9.83 -69.92
CA GLN A 375 91.00 9.98 -70.33
C GLN A 375 91.70 8.66 -70.69
N GLN A 376 91.18 7.49 -70.30
CA GLN A 376 91.76 6.20 -70.70
C GLN A 376 91.29 5.71 -72.07
N VAL A 377 90.07 6.06 -72.49
CA VAL A 377 89.47 5.49 -73.71
C VAL A 377 89.95 6.18 -75.00
N GLU A 378 90.33 7.46 -74.95
CA GLU A 378 90.82 8.17 -76.15
C GLU A 378 92.19 7.68 -76.65
N VAL A 379 92.97 6.98 -75.82
CA VAL A 379 94.34 6.55 -76.16
C VAL A 379 94.36 5.25 -76.99
N GLU A 380 93.51 4.27 -76.69
CA GLU A 380 93.55 2.95 -77.33
C GLU A 380 92.91 2.92 -78.74
N VAL A 381 91.94 3.81 -79.00
CA VAL A 381 91.21 3.87 -80.28
C VAL A 381 92.13 4.28 -81.46
N GLN A 382 93.28 4.89 -81.19
CA GLN A 382 94.15 5.48 -82.23
C GLN A 382 95.19 4.52 -82.84
N GLN A 383 95.28 3.25 -82.42
CA GLN A 383 96.30 2.31 -82.90
C GLN A 383 95.81 1.00 -83.54
N GLN A 384 94.53 0.63 -83.45
CA GLN A 384 94.01 -0.66 -83.99
C GLN A 384 93.13 -0.56 -85.25
N GLN A 385 93.42 0.37 -86.16
CA GLN A 385 92.83 0.38 -87.52
C GLN A 385 93.84 0.17 -88.67
N ASN A 386 95.13 -0.03 -88.37
CA ASN A 386 96.10 -0.51 -89.35
C ASN A 386 96.36 -2.02 -89.17
N GLN A 387 95.83 -2.80 -90.11
CA GLN A 387 96.32 -4.11 -90.54
C GLN A 387 96.19 -5.33 -89.59
N GLU A 388 95.78 -6.53 -90.04
CA GLU A 388 94.94 -6.92 -91.19
C GLU A 388 94.60 -8.43 -91.11
N HIS A 389 93.65 -8.90 -91.92
CA HIS A 389 93.55 -10.25 -92.51
C HIS A 389 93.72 -11.54 -91.65
N GLN A 390 92.60 -12.25 -91.49
CA GLN A 390 92.38 -13.67 -91.90
C GLN A 390 93.53 -14.72 -91.82
N LYS A 391 93.36 -15.74 -90.94
CA LYS A 391 93.12 -17.19 -91.26
C LYS A 391 93.19 -18.03 -89.94
N VAL A 392 92.27 -18.94 -89.59
CA VAL A 392 91.80 -20.20 -90.24
C VAL A 392 92.93 -21.25 -90.20
N ILE A 393 92.86 -22.33 -89.39
CA ILE A 393 92.16 -23.63 -89.64
C ILE A 393 91.91 -24.42 -88.31
N GLU A 394 90.83 -25.25 -88.29
CA GLU A 394 90.45 -26.49 -87.51
C GLU A 394 91.07 -26.87 -86.12
N VAL A 395 90.47 -27.61 -85.15
CA VAL A 395 89.15 -28.26 -84.80
C VAL A 395 89.30 -29.74 -84.37
N LYS A 396 89.00 -30.06 -83.09
CA LYS A 396 88.32 -31.30 -82.52
C LYS A 396 88.44 -31.39 -80.98
N GLN A 397 87.32 -31.39 -80.22
CA GLN A 397 86.62 -32.54 -79.56
C GLN A 397 87.30 -33.10 -78.27
N THR A 398 86.89 -32.72 -77.02
CA THR A 398 85.84 -33.30 -76.08
C THR A 398 86.37 -34.35 -75.07
N PRO A 399 85.71 -34.71 -73.93
CA PRO A 399 84.83 -33.99 -72.96
C PRO A 399 85.03 -34.37 -71.43
N GLU A 400 84.13 -33.92 -70.50
CA GLU A 400 83.78 -34.52 -69.16
C GLU A 400 84.85 -34.52 -68.01
N GLU A 401 84.67 -34.72 -66.66
CA GLU A 401 83.60 -34.75 -65.60
C GLU A 401 84.29 -34.93 -64.17
N GLN A 402 83.78 -34.92 -62.90
CA GLN A 402 82.52 -34.64 -62.12
C GLN A 402 82.85 -34.48 -60.57
N GLN A 403 81.85 -34.20 -59.70
CA GLN A 403 81.72 -34.46 -58.20
C GLN A 403 82.27 -33.43 -57.16
N ILE A 404 81.67 -33.11 -55.98
CA ILE A 404 80.65 -33.67 -55.01
C ILE A 404 81.30 -34.50 -53.86
N ASP A 405 80.90 -34.47 -52.56
CA ASP A 405 79.77 -33.80 -51.84
C ASP A 405 80.21 -32.50 -51.09
N LEU A 406 80.02 -32.12 -49.81
CA LEU A 406 79.59 -32.63 -48.48
C LEU A 406 79.12 -31.37 -47.64
N GLN A 407 78.43 -31.35 -46.48
CA GLN A 407 77.83 -32.28 -45.49
C GLN A 407 76.83 -31.48 -44.58
N GLN A 408 75.88 -32.03 -43.80
CA GLN A 408 74.72 -32.88 -44.16
C GLN A 408 73.55 -32.83 -43.11
N PRO A 409 73.73 -32.99 -41.77
CA PRO A 409 72.63 -33.07 -40.77
C PRO A 409 72.72 -32.02 -39.63
N PRO A 410 71.86 -31.98 -38.57
CA PRO A 410 70.59 -32.70 -38.27
C PRO A 410 69.39 -31.68 -38.26
N THR A 411 68.24 -31.74 -37.54
CA THR A 411 67.69 -32.52 -36.38
C THR A 411 66.15 -32.48 -36.38
N GLU A 412 65.49 -33.32 -35.55
CA GLU A 412 64.04 -33.30 -35.23
C GLU A 412 63.66 -32.18 -34.20
N ILE A 413 62.39 -31.87 -33.85
CA ILE A 413 61.07 -32.52 -34.12
C ILE A 413 60.09 -31.51 -34.81
N VAL A 414 58.78 -31.28 -34.55
CA VAL A 414 57.76 -31.64 -33.51
C VAL A 414 56.33 -31.66 -34.15
N GLN A 415 55.29 -32.06 -33.39
CA GLN A 415 53.86 -32.12 -33.80
C GLN A 415 52.96 -31.54 -32.67
N THR A 416 51.67 -31.20 -32.80
CA THR A 416 50.52 -31.96 -33.34
C THR A 416 49.36 -31.11 -33.90
N LYS A 417 48.34 -31.77 -34.51
CA LYS A 417 47.06 -31.23 -35.02
C LYS A 417 45.88 -31.54 -34.07
N THR A 418 44.83 -30.72 -34.09
CA THR A 418 43.35 -30.99 -34.17
C THR A 418 42.59 -29.64 -34.00
N GLY A 419 41.36 -29.35 -34.45
CA GLY A 419 40.08 -30.10 -34.38
C GLY A 419 39.38 -29.79 -33.02
N GLY A 420 38.10 -29.42 -32.90
CA GLY A 420 36.98 -29.28 -33.86
C GLY A 420 35.75 -28.54 -33.26
N CYS A 421 34.55 -28.77 -33.80
CA CYS A 421 33.28 -28.04 -33.58
C CYS A 421 32.59 -28.14 -32.18
N GLU A 422 31.48 -27.39 -32.03
CA GLU A 422 30.33 -27.60 -31.11
C GLU A 422 30.57 -27.37 -29.60
N ALA A 423 29.56 -27.24 -28.71
CA ALA A 423 28.21 -26.63 -28.78
C ALA A 423 27.64 -26.46 -27.34
N CYS A 424 26.50 -25.76 -27.21
CA CYS A 424 25.54 -25.73 -26.08
C CYS A 424 25.93 -26.29 -24.68
N SER A 425 25.78 -25.49 -23.61
CA SER A 425 24.61 -25.59 -22.70
C SER A 425 24.76 -24.82 -21.36
N ILE A 426 23.68 -24.12 -20.96
CA ILE A 426 23.12 -23.95 -19.60
C ILE A 426 24.09 -23.76 -18.42
N PHE A 427 24.16 -22.53 -17.91
CA PHE A 427 23.53 -22.17 -16.62
C PHE A 427 23.21 -20.67 -16.55
#